data_AF-A0A1Y3QFY5-F1
#
_entry.id   AF-A0A1Y3QFY5-F1
#
_cell.length_a   1.000
_cell.length_b   1.000
_cell.length_c   1.000
_cell.angle_alpha   90.00
_cell.angle_beta   90.00
_cell.angle_gamma   90.00
#
_symmetry.space_group_name_H-M   'P 1'
#
loop_
_entity.id
_entity.type
_entity.pdbx_description
1 polymer ?
#
loop_
_entity_poly.entity_id
_entity_poly.type
_entity_poly.pdbx_seq_one_letter_code
_entity_poly.pdbx_strand_id
1 'polypeptide(L)'
;MGRHQALLTTLRCSPPEKRSMRPGGGQRTVDDIARPVATVEWWYMSRIVPFPVPHAGEFPEDVESLLTWIRSRVAGRLRGLSDDERAKISVPDPESGEQWSARKVLRRLVYHELYHLRQLLRALPA
;
A
#
# COMPACT_ATOMS: atom_id res chain seq x y z
N MET A 1 18.78 2.69 -2.39
CA MET A 1 17.68 3.01 -1.45
C MET A 1 16.38 2.38 -1.95
N GLY A 2 15.61 1.73 -1.06
CA GLY A 2 14.33 1.12 -1.42
C GLY A 2 13.24 2.16 -1.65
N ARG A 3 12.33 1.92 -2.61
CA ARG A 3 11.27 2.87 -3.02
C ARG A 3 10.31 3.23 -1.88
N HIS A 4 10.03 2.27 -1.01
CA HIS A 4 9.28 2.48 0.23
C HIS A 4 9.95 3.50 1.16
N GLN A 5 11.27 3.40 1.27
CA GLN A 5 12.08 4.28 2.10
C GLN A 5 12.09 5.70 1.55
N ALA A 6 12.05 5.86 0.22
CA ALA A 6 11.84 7.16 -0.41
C ALA A 6 10.47 7.76 -0.06
N LEU A 7 9.40 6.95 -0.08
CA LEU A 7 8.04 7.40 0.27
C LEU A 7 7.94 7.83 1.74
N LEU A 8 8.51 7.05 2.66
CA LEU A 8 8.60 7.41 4.07
C LEU A 8 9.47 8.66 4.30
N THR A 9 10.60 8.78 3.61
CA THR A 9 11.47 9.96 3.72
C THR A 9 10.76 11.22 3.25
N THR A 10 10.05 11.16 2.11
CA THR A 10 9.24 12.28 1.61
C THR A 10 8.14 12.69 2.60
N LEU A 11 7.48 11.73 3.25
CA LEU A 11 6.52 12.01 4.31
C LEU A 11 7.19 12.66 5.52
N ARG A 12 8.29 12.09 6.03
CA ARG A 12 9.03 12.58 7.21
C ARG A 12 9.61 13.98 7.04
N CYS A 13 10.09 14.30 5.83
CA CYS A 13 10.63 15.61 5.52
C CYS A 13 9.54 16.67 5.26
N SER A 14 8.27 16.29 5.24
CA SER A 14 7.15 17.22 5.09
C SER A 14 6.62 17.65 6.48
N PRO A 15 6.65 18.94 6.83
CA PRO A 15 6.10 19.43 8.09
C PRO A 15 4.63 19.01 8.24
N PRO A 16 4.16 18.71 9.46
CA PRO A 16 2.78 18.27 9.70
C PRO A 16 1.73 19.24 9.15
N GLU A 17 2.05 20.54 9.13
CA GLU A 17 1.22 21.60 8.53
C GLU A 17 0.99 21.44 7.01
N LYS A 18 1.95 20.84 6.29
CA LYS A 18 1.81 20.49 4.87
C LYS A 18 1.09 19.16 4.64
N ARG A 19 1.01 18.26 5.64
CA ARG A 19 0.26 16.99 5.54
C ARG A 19 -1.25 17.21 5.61
N SER A 20 -1.68 18.25 6.33
CA SER A 20 -3.06 18.74 6.37
C SER A 20 -3.47 19.55 5.13
N MET A 21 -2.51 19.94 4.27
CA MET A 21 -2.83 20.67 3.04
C MET A 21 -3.59 19.78 2.06
N ARG A 22 -4.58 20.38 1.39
CA ARG A 22 -5.34 19.80 0.29
C ARG A 22 -4.67 20.20 -1.03
N PRO A 23 -3.97 19.28 -1.73
CA PRO A 23 -3.32 19.63 -2.98
C PRO A 23 -4.37 20.07 -4.02
N GLY A 24 -4.18 21.24 -4.63
CA GLY A 24 -5.02 21.73 -5.74
C GLY A 24 -6.48 22.05 -5.40
N GLY A 25 -6.83 22.29 -4.12
CA GLY A 25 -8.22 22.59 -3.71
C GLY A 25 -9.14 21.37 -3.65
N GLY A 26 -8.60 20.14 -3.74
CA GLY A 26 -9.37 18.90 -3.64
C GLY A 26 -9.87 18.61 -2.21
N GLN A 27 -10.86 17.71 -2.08
CA GLN A 27 -11.52 17.38 -0.80
C GLN A 27 -10.68 16.50 0.15
N ARG A 28 -9.53 15.96 -0.27
CA ARG A 28 -8.75 14.96 0.49
C ARG A 28 -7.41 15.51 0.95
N THR A 29 -7.06 15.29 2.22
CA THR A 29 -5.74 15.60 2.79
C THR A 29 -4.67 14.60 2.31
N VAL A 30 -3.39 14.88 2.55
CA VAL A 30 -2.31 13.92 2.25
C VAL A 30 -2.51 12.60 3.04
N ASP A 31 -3.02 12.70 4.27
CA ASP A 31 -3.32 11.53 5.10
C ASP A 31 -4.52 10.72 4.56
N ASP A 32 -5.54 11.39 4.00
CA ASP A 32 -6.65 10.74 3.30
C ASP A 32 -6.23 10.06 1.99
N ILE A 33 -5.12 10.50 1.39
CA ILE A 33 -4.52 9.86 0.21
C ILE A 33 -3.66 8.67 0.64
N ALA A 34 -2.93 8.79 1.75
CA ALA A 34 -1.96 7.81 2.21
C ALA A 34 -2.59 6.61 2.95
N ARG A 35 -3.67 6.81 3.71
CA ARG A 35 -4.38 5.71 4.41
C ARG A 35 -4.95 4.65 3.44
N PRO A 36 -5.58 5.00 2.30
CA PRO A 36 -5.96 4.05 1.27
C PRO A 36 -4.80 3.25 0.67
N VAL A 37 -3.60 3.84 0.60
CA VAL A 37 -2.42 3.13 0.07
C VAL A 37 -2.13 1.89 0.90
N ALA A 38 -2.23 2.02 2.22
CA ALA A 38 -1.97 0.93 3.14
C ALA A 38 -3.01 -0.20 2.99
N THR A 39 -4.30 0.15 2.91
CA THR A 39 -5.39 -0.84 2.76
C THR A 39 -5.37 -1.56 1.41
N VAL A 40 -4.88 -0.91 0.35
CA VAL A 40 -4.78 -1.54 -0.97
C VAL A 40 -3.69 -2.61 -1.04
N GLU A 41 -2.55 -2.43 -0.35
CA GLU A 41 -1.53 -3.50 -0.31
C GLU A 41 -2.06 -4.76 0.37
N TRP A 42 -2.84 -4.59 1.42
CA TRP A 42 -3.55 -5.67 2.10
C TRP A 42 -4.50 -6.40 1.15
N TRP A 43 -5.33 -5.63 0.44
CA TRP A 43 -6.30 -6.15 -0.51
C TRP A 43 -5.65 -6.96 -1.63
N TYR A 44 -4.49 -6.54 -2.15
CA TYR A 44 -3.78 -7.33 -3.14
C TYR A 44 -3.29 -8.67 -2.61
N MET A 45 -2.82 -8.71 -1.35
CA MET A 45 -2.37 -9.97 -0.73
C MET A 45 -3.51 -10.95 -0.52
N SER A 46 -4.69 -10.47 -0.10
CA SER A 46 -5.85 -11.32 0.12
C SER A 46 -6.38 -11.99 -1.16
N ARG A 47 -5.93 -11.54 -2.35
CA ARG A 47 -6.31 -12.15 -3.64
C ARG A 47 -5.61 -13.47 -3.91
N ILE A 48 -4.41 -13.69 -3.38
CA ILE A 48 -3.60 -14.88 -3.69
C ILE A 48 -3.45 -15.83 -2.51
N VAL A 49 -3.55 -15.32 -1.28
CA VAL A 49 -3.44 -16.09 -0.04
C VAL A 49 -4.39 -15.55 1.02
N PRO A 50 -4.82 -16.38 1.99
CA PRO A 50 -5.47 -15.86 3.19
C PRO A 50 -4.57 -14.84 3.87
N PHE A 51 -5.09 -13.64 4.10
CA PHE A 51 -4.34 -12.55 4.72
C PHE A 51 -5.22 -11.87 5.80
N PRO A 52 -4.98 -12.16 7.10
CA PRO A 52 -5.94 -11.95 8.17
C PRO A 52 -6.13 -10.48 8.54
N VAL A 53 -7.31 -9.93 8.29
CA VAL A 53 -7.60 -8.51 8.57
C VAL A 53 -7.35 -8.23 10.08
N PRO A 54 -6.55 -7.20 10.41
CA PRO A 54 -6.23 -6.85 11.78
C PRO A 54 -7.48 -6.41 12.55
N HIS A 55 -7.47 -6.63 13.86
CA HIS A 55 -8.58 -6.20 14.71
C HIS A 55 -8.64 -4.67 14.84
N ALA A 56 -9.82 -4.14 15.19
CA ALA A 56 -9.98 -2.72 15.46
C ALA A 56 -9.07 -2.33 16.64
N GLY A 57 -8.22 -1.31 16.43
CA GLY A 57 -7.19 -0.89 17.39
C GLY A 57 -5.78 -1.46 17.15
N GLU A 58 -5.61 -2.45 16.26
CA GLU A 58 -4.28 -2.94 15.87
C GLU A 58 -3.64 -2.10 14.76
N PHE A 59 -4.45 -1.30 14.06
CA PHE A 59 -3.98 -0.36 13.06
C PHE A 59 -3.33 0.85 13.74
N PRO A 60 -2.07 1.17 13.42
CA PRO A 60 -1.49 2.43 13.86
C PRO A 60 -2.34 3.61 13.39
N GLU A 61 -2.55 4.59 14.28
CA GLU A 61 -3.33 5.79 13.95
C GLU A 61 -2.55 6.72 13.01
N ASP A 62 -1.24 6.83 13.23
CA ASP A 62 -0.37 7.65 12.40
C ASP A 62 -0.05 6.95 11.06
N VAL A 63 -0.08 7.74 9.98
CA VAL A 63 0.06 7.24 8.61
C VAL A 63 1.43 6.61 8.35
N GLU A 64 2.49 7.13 8.97
CA GLU A 64 3.86 6.66 8.76
C GLU A 64 4.06 5.25 9.35
N SER A 65 3.61 5.05 10.58
CA SER A 65 3.57 3.75 11.24
C SER A 65 2.64 2.82 10.49
N LEU A 66 1.47 3.27 10.03
CA LEU A 66 0.54 2.43 9.26
C LEU A 66 1.19 1.90 7.98
N LEU A 67 1.85 2.77 7.20
CA LEU A 67 2.56 2.38 5.98
C LEU A 67 3.72 1.42 6.26
N THR A 68 4.51 1.68 7.30
CA THR A 68 5.62 0.80 7.71
C THR A 68 5.10 -0.56 8.18
N TRP A 69 4.05 -0.53 8.99
CA TRP A 69 3.40 -1.69 9.60
C TRP A 69 2.78 -2.62 8.56
N ILE A 70 2.13 -2.06 7.52
CA ILE A 70 1.54 -2.87 6.44
C ILE A 70 2.62 -3.40 5.51
N ARG A 71 3.63 -2.58 5.18
CA ARG A 71 4.71 -2.97 4.27
C ARG A 71 5.53 -4.12 4.84
N SER A 72 5.86 -4.07 6.13
CA SER A 72 6.60 -5.14 6.80
C SER A 72 5.86 -6.49 6.72
N ARG A 73 4.53 -6.48 6.94
CA ARG A 73 3.68 -7.67 6.84
C ARG A 73 3.54 -8.18 5.42
N VAL A 74 3.23 -7.31 4.47
CA VAL A 74 3.10 -7.68 3.05
C VAL A 74 4.42 -8.20 2.50
N ALA A 75 5.54 -7.52 2.76
CA ALA A 75 6.86 -7.95 2.31
C ALA A 75 7.34 -9.22 3.03
N GLY A 76 7.01 -9.38 4.31
CA GLY A 76 7.26 -10.62 5.06
C GLY A 76 6.48 -11.78 4.45
N ARG A 77 5.18 -11.59 4.18
CA ARG A 77 4.32 -12.62 3.62
C ARG A 77 4.71 -13.02 2.20
N LEU A 78 5.04 -12.04 1.35
CA LEU A 78 5.53 -12.28 -0.02
C LEU A 78 6.82 -13.11 -0.03
N ARG A 79 7.76 -12.82 0.88
CA ARG A 79 8.98 -13.60 1.04
C ARG A 79 8.71 -15.02 1.54
N GLY A 80 7.72 -15.17 2.41
CA GLY A 80 7.30 -16.45 2.98
C GLY A 80 6.26 -17.22 2.17
N LEU A 81 5.98 -16.86 0.91
CA LEU A 81 5.12 -17.68 0.05
C LEU A 81 5.75 -19.07 -0.14
N SER A 82 4.96 -20.14 -0.06
CA SER A 82 5.41 -21.47 -0.47
C SER A 82 5.50 -21.57 -2.00
N ASP A 83 6.14 -22.61 -2.53
CA ASP A 83 6.16 -22.85 -3.98
C ASP A 83 4.75 -23.07 -4.54
N ASP A 84 3.90 -23.78 -3.81
CA ASP A 84 2.50 -23.98 -4.18
C ASP A 84 1.74 -22.65 -4.25
N GLU A 85 1.93 -21.78 -3.26
CA GLU A 85 1.30 -20.44 -3.23
C GLU A 85 1.82 -19.54 -4.35
N ARG A 86 3.11 -19.66 -4.70
CA ARG A 86 3.70 -18.94 -5.83
C ARG A 86 3.14 -19.41 -7.18
N ALA A 87 2.89 -20.71 -7.31
CA ALA A 87 2.38 -21.32 -8.54
C ALA A 87 0.86 -21.17 -8.71
N LYS A 88 0.13 -21.00 -7.60
CA LYS A 88 -1.33 -20.90 -7.60
C LYS A 88 -1.83 -19.68 -8.38
N ILE A 89 -2.89 -19.92 -9.15
CA ILE A 89 -3.74 -18.89 -9.74
C ILE A 89 -5.08 -18.92 -9.00
N SER A 90 -5.53 -17.77 -8.54
CA SER A 90 -6.82 -17.60 -7.87
C SER A 90 -7.77 -16.76 -8.74
N VAL A 91 -9.06 -17.03 -8.62
CA VAL A 91 -10.14 -16.20 -9.18
C VAL A 91 -11.04 -15.81 -8.00
N PRO A 92 -10.67 -14.78 -7.24
CA PRO A 92 -11.33 -14.43 -5.98
C PRO A 92 -12.69 -13.76 -6.19
N ASP A 93 -12.99 -13.32 -7.43
CA ASP A 93 -14.32 -12.90 -7.86
C ASP A 93 -14.67 -13.73 -9.12
N PRO A 94 -15.49 -14.79 -8.97
CA PRO A 94 -15.87 -15.67 -10.07
C PRO A 94 -16.65 -14.97 -11.19
N GLU A 95 -17.40 -13.90 -10.89
CA GLU A 95 -18.20 -13.17 -11.88
C GLU A 95 -17.32 -12.34 -12.80
N SER A 96 -16.27 -11.72 -12.23
CA SER A 96 -15.27 -10.99 -13.03
C SER A 96 -14.41 -11.91 -13.91
N GLY A 97 -14.25 -13.17 -13.50
CA GLY A 97 -13.27 -14.10 -14.08
C GLY A 97 -11.81 -13.66 -13.94
N GLU A 98 -11.51 -12.60 -13.18
CA GLU A 98 -10.16 -12.05 -13.10
C GLU A 98 -9.22 -13.02 -12.37
N GLN A 99 -8.19 -13.46 -13.09
CA GLN A 99 -7.14 -14.31 -12.53
C GLN A 99 -6.07 -13.49 -11.79
N TRP A 100 -5.67 -13.98 -10.64
CA TRP A 100 -4.66 -13.40 -9.76
C TRP A 100 -3.54 -14.41 -9.50
N SER A 101 -2.30 -13.96 -9.70
CA SER A 101 -1.09 -14.74 -9.42
C SER A 101 -0.15 -13.93 -8.55
N ALA A 102 0.76 -14.59 -7.82
CA ALA A 102 1.76 -13.91 -6.99
C ALA A 102 2.57 -12.87 -7.79
N ARG A 103 2.91 -13.18 -9.05
CA ARG A 103 3.61 -12.26 -9.96
C ARG A 103 2.78 -11.04 -10.31
N LYS A 104 1.46 -11.21 -10.55
CA LYS A 104 0.53 -10.11 -10.84
C LYS A 104 0.38 -9.20 -9.61
N VAL A 105 0.23 -9.79 -8.43
CA VAL A 105 0.16 -9.05 -7.15
C VAL A 105 1.42 -8.24 -6.92
N LEU A 106 2.61 -8.85 -7.02
CA LEU A 106 3.88 -8.14 -6.85
C LEU A 106 4.00 -6.95 -7.82
N ARG A 107 3.64 -7.17 -9.08
CA ARG A 107 3.67 -6.11 -10.10
C ARG A 107 2.71 -4.97 -9.76
N ARG A 108 1.47 -5.28 -9.35
CA ARG A 108 0.48 -4.25 -8.98
C ARG A 108 0.90 -3.49 -7.72
N LEU A 109 1.50 -4.15 -6.72
CA LEU A 109 2.05 -3.51 -5.53
C LEU A 109 3.14 -2.49 -5.90
N VAL A 110 4.09 -2.87 -6.76
CA VAL A 110 5.15 -1.95 -7.21
C VAL A 110 4.58 -0.76 -7.99
N TYR A 111 3.64 -0.99 -8.91
CA TYR A 111 3.01 0.10 -9.66
C TYR A 111 2.20 1.04 -8.77
N HIS A 112 1.48 0.48 -7.80
CA HIS A 112 0.69 1.24 -6.84
C HIS A 112 1.58 2.14 -5.99
N GLU A 113 2.68 1.60 -5.44
CA GLU A 113 3.66 2.39 -4.68
C GLU A 113 4.27 3.53 -5.53
N LEU A 114 4.62 3.24 -6.81
CA LEU A 114 5.13 4.26 -7.73
C LEU A 114 4.08 5.34 -8.05
N TYR A 115 2.82 4.96 -8.23
CA TYR A 115 1.74 5.90 -8.49
C TYR A 115 1.58 6.88 -7.33
N HIS A 116 1.50 6.36 -6.10
CA HIS A 116 1.35 7.21 -4.91
C HIS A 116 2.58 8.05 -4.60
N LEU A 117 3.80 7.54 -4.83
CA LEU A 117 5.00 8.35 -4.73
C LEU A 117 4.95 9.55 -5.68
N ARG A 118 4.52 9.36 -6.93
CA ARG A 118 4.37 10.46 -7.90
C ARG A 118 3.28 11.46 -7.48
N GLN A 119 2.17 10.99 -6.93
CA GLN A 119 1.11 11.87 -6.42
C GLN A 119 1.61 12.70 -5.24
N LEU A 120 2.31 12.10 -4.29
CA LEU A 120 2.95 12.79 -3.16
C LEU A 120 3.96 13.84 -3.61
N LEU A 121 4.85 13.49 -4.54
CA LEU A 121 5.84 14.43 -5.08
C LEU A 121 5.22 15.61 -5.84
N ARG A 122 4.03 15.44 -6.44
CA ARG A 122 3.28 16.53 -7.08
C ARG A 122 2.52 17.38 -6.06
N ALA A 123 2.10 16.78 -4.96
CA ALA A 123 1.33 17.44 -3.92
C ALA A 123 2.18 18.32 -2.99
N LEU A 124 3.46 17.98 -2.82
CA LEU A 124 4.39 18.72 -1.98
C LEU A 124 5.07 19.83 -2.80
N PRO A 125 4.93 21.11 -2.41
CA PRO A 125 5.68 22.18 -3.05
C PRO A 125 7.19 22.02 -2.75
N ALA A 126 8.01 22.35 -3.76
CA ALA A 126 9.47 22.34 -3.69
C ALA A 126 10.03 23.14 -2.51
#